data_AF-A0A5C6F9K6-F1
#
_entry.id   AF-A0A5C6F9K6-F1
#
_cell.length_a   1.000
_cell.length_b   1.000
_cell.length_c   1.000
_cell.angle_alpha   90.00
_cell.angle_beta   90.00
_cell.angle_gamma   90.00
#
_symmetry.space_group_name_H-M   'P 1'
#
loop_
_entity.id
_entity.type
_entity.pdbx_description
1 polymer ?
#
loop_
_entity_poly.entity_id
_entity_poly.type
_entity_poly.pdbx_seq_one_letter_code
_entity_poly.pdbx_strand_id
1 'polypeptide(L)'
;MRPPYRSFPSPLRSGLPEEFGEREGSGMRWRLLFALIGLSITGVTSFAQRPPGAEGLAAGRSSPSEFGTAEFRDAGFFGGAHNQPGVVKFMLVQGRLCLDPPRHRKGSQSCREGDVFESICVTAQRGVPSLQYICQTPHQDLRVNVQDADAVRIESFLPGRSQRSVLHHQRSGDIVWQRTDSKEREEIVSVTASTLLHLRHSHPADFDAHFGHLISRILQGTSLQTLCQQTEAILIAETAAGTAEFSESDIATVVEGLRSPRRGVRTQSVRTILAWGTPALASLDAVDRSTLDIEQLDRLDFIRNQLRQRTPDTPRTLAKLLINDPAYWLSIADQLSHTDKQIAENRLRQVGFEVSLLEADPVEYVASQ
;
A
#
# COMPACT_ATOMS: atom_id res chain seq x y z
N MET A 1 58.11 0.03 -23.31
CA MET A 1 59.31 0.84 -22.99
C MET A 1 59.69 1.69 -24.19
N ARG A 2 59.41 2.99 -24.13
CA ARG A 2 59.94 4.05 -25.01
C ARG A 2 60.23 5.25 -24.10
N PRO A 3 61.42 5.89 -24.16
CA PRO A 3 61.75 7.05 -23.33
C PRO A 3 61.44 8.39 -24.03
N PRO A 4 61.53 9.53 -23.29
CA PRO A 4 60.80 10.78 -23.54
C PRO A 4 61.72 11.93 -24.03
N TYR A 5 61.27 13.19 -23.86
CA TYR A 5 61.84 14.53 -24.16
C TYR A 5 61.19 15.21 -25.39
N ARG A 6 60.85 16.51 -25.41
CA ARG A 6 61.42 17.69 -24.73
C ARG A 6 60.43 18.87 -24.72
N SER A 7 60.73 19.83 -23.86
CA SER A 7 60.00 21.00 -23.39
C SER A 7 60.34 22.34 -24.09
N PHE A 8 59.34 23.25 -24.16
CA PHE A 8 59.33 24.76 -24.09
C PHE A 8 60.22 25.61 -25.05
N PRO A 9 59.95 26.93 -25.36
CA PRO A 9 59.36 27.99 -24.50
C PRO A 9 58.42 29.07 -25.14
N SER A 10 57.88 29.92 -24.26
CA SER A 10 57.05 31.15 -24.42
C SER A 10 57.79 32.33 -25.13
N PRO A 11 57.17 33.50 -25.47
CA PRO A 11 56.79 34.52 -24.48
C PRO A 11 55.65 35.54 -24.81
N LEU A 12 55.07 36.09 -23.71
CA LEU A 12 54.69 37.49 -23.40
C LEU A 12 54.14 38.44 -24.49
N ARG A 13 52.96 39.02 -24.22
CA ARG A 13 52.79 40.48 -24.36
C ARG A 13 51.81 41.06 -23.34
N SER A 14 52.33 42.05 -22.63
CA SER A 14 51.76 42.93 -21.61
C SER A 14 51.02 44.13 -22.21
N GLY A 15 50.03 44.67 -21.49
CA GLY A 15 49.50 46.01 -21.75
C GLY A 15 48.12 46.31 -21.15
N LEU A 16 48.07 46.58 -19.85
CA LEU A 16 47.08 47.44 -19.16
C LEU A 16 47.48 48.93 -19.37
N PRO A 17 46.78 49.98 -18.87
CA PRO A 17 45.46 50.09 -18.21
C PRO A 17 44.58 51.27 -18.75
N GLU A 18 43.34 51.42 -18.26
CA GLU A 18 42.63 52.67 -17.88
C GLU A 18 41.13 52.31 -17.69
N GLU A 19 40.60 52.25 -16.48
CA GLU A 19 40.15 53.32 -15.56
C GLU A 19 38.68 53.79 -15.76
N PHE A 20 37.99 53.79 -14.62
CA PHE A 20 36.75 54.47 -14.22
C PHE A 20 35.38 54.12 -14.83
N GLY A 21 34.49 53.69 -13.92
CA GLY A 21 33.06 53.61 -14.14
C GLY A 21 32.30 53.00 -12.96
N GLU A 22 32.40 53.59 -11.76
CA GLU A 22 31.44 53.35 -10.68
C GLU A 22 30.04 53.72 -11.17
N ARG A 23 29.16 52.72 -11.32
CA ARG A 23 27.72 52.92 -11.23
C ARG A 23 27.11 51.81 -10.41
N GLU A 24 26.54 52.24 -9.29
CA GLU A 24 25.69 51.49 -8.38
C GLU A 24 24.65 50.68 -9.15
N GLY A 25 24.82 49.36 -9.13
CA GLY A 25 23.88 48.38 -9.66
C GLY A 25 23.26 47.55 -8.54
N SER A 26 22.63 48.22 -7.57
CA SER A 26 21.80 47.64 -6.49
C SER A 26 20.49 47.01 -7.06
N GLY A 27 20.62 46.11 -8.04
CA GLY A 27 19.45 45.54 -8.75
C GLY A 27 19.45 44.01 -8.88
N MET A 28 20.56 43.33 -8.58
CA MET A 28 20.68 41.90 -8.89
C MET A 28 20.50 40.94 -7.70
N ARG A 29 20.53 41.42 -6.45
CA ARG A 29 20.39 40.54 -5.26
C ARG A 29 18.96 40.14 -4.91
N TRP A 30 17.94 40.85 -5.42
CA TRP A 30 16.54 40.54 -5.09
C TRP A 30 15.90 39.49 -6.01
N ARG A 31 16.35 39.35 -7.27
CA ARG A 31 15.75 38.39 -8.22
C ARG A 31 16.02 36.92 -7.86
N LEU A 32 17.15 36.63 -7.21
CA LEU A 32 17.45 35.29 -6.69
C LEU A 32 16.65 34.95 -5.43
N LEU A 33 16.26 35.96 -4.63
CA LEU A 33 15.43 35.74 -3.43
C LEU A 33 13.97 35.42 -3.81
N PHE A 34 13.41 36.09 -4.82
CA PHE A 34 12.05 35.77 -5.32
C PHE A 34 11.97 34.43 -6.06
N ALA A 35 13.03 33.98 -6.72
CA ALA A 35 13.07 32.64 -7.32
C ALA A 35 13.10 31.53 -6.25
N LEU A 36 13.76 31.76 -5.11
CA LEU A 36 13.79 30.82 -3.98
C LEU A 36 12.48 30.80 -3.18
N ILE A 37 11.79 31.93 -3.06
CA ILE A 37 10.45 31.98 -2.42
C ILE A 37 9.37 31.43 -3.36
N GLY A 38 9.48 31.66 -4.67
CA GLY A 38 8.55 31.13 -5.68
C GLY A 38 8.57 29.61 -5.81
N LEU A 39 9.74 28.97 -5.64
CA LEU A 39 9.87 27.50 -5.62
C LEU A 39 9.51 26.86 -4.27
N SER A 40 9.33 27.66 -3.20
CA SER A 40 8.93 27.17 -1.88
C SER A 40 7.40 27.23 -1.64
N ILE A 41 6.62 27.86 -2.53
CA ILE A 41 5.19 28.14 -2.29
C ILE A 41 4.26 27.41 -3.28
N THR A 42 4.78 26.85 -4.38
CA THR A 42 3.98 25.98 -5.27
C THR A 42 3.97 24.55 -4.74
N GLY A 43 3.28 24.31 -3.62
CA GLY A 43 3.10 22.95 -3.11
C GLY A 43 2.64 22.81 -1.68
N VAL A 44 2.46 23.89 -0.94
CA VAL A 44 1.80 23.84 0.38
C VAL A 44 0.59 24.77 0.31
N THR A 45 -0.56 24.20 -0.06
CA THR A 45 -1.82 24.73 0.44
C THR A 45 -1.72 24.69 1.96
N SER A 46 -1.34 25.83 2.54
CA SER A 46 -1.25 26.04 3.97
C SER A 46 -2.63 25.80 4.57
N PHE A 47 -2.85 24.58 5.04
CA PHE A 47 -3.96 24.17 5.91
C PHE A 47 -3.91 24.84 7.29
N ALA A 48 -2.94 25.74 7.55
CA ALA A 48 -2.58 26.15 8.89
C ALA A 48 -3.32 27.37 9.46
N GLN A 49 -4.44 27.83 8.88
CA GLN A 49 -5.17 28.99 9.42
C GLN A 49 -6.69 28.83 9.46
N ARG A 50 -7.19 27.65 9.87
CA ARG A 50 -8.53 27.58 10.47
C ARG A 50 -8.40 27.55 12.01
N PRO A 51 -9.17 28.36 12.74
CA PRO A 51 -9.13 28.36 14.19
C PRO A 51 -9.49 26.96 14.73
N PRO A 52 -8.81 26.48 15.79
CA PRO A 52 -8.93 25.11 16.29
C PRO A 52 -10.35 24.70 16.74
N GLY A 53 -11.26 25.66 16.90
CA GLY A 53 -12.67 25.39 17.21
C GLY A 53 -13.53 24.95 16.02
N ALA A 54 -13.05 25.07 14.78
CA ALA A 54 -13.84 24.80 13.56
C ALA A 54 -13.64 23.39 12.96
N GLU A 55 -12.71 22.59 13.47
CA GLU A 55 -12.32 21.30 12.88
C GLU A 55 -12.75 20.07 13.70
N GLY A 56 -13.41 20.27 14.84
CA GLY A 56 -13.96 19.19 15.64
C GLY A 56 -15.12 18.48 14.94
N LEU A 57 -15.26 17.17 15.17
CA LEU A 57 -16.54 16.50 14.99
C LEU A 57 -17.59 17.18 15.88
N ALA A 58 -18.70 17.60 15.29
CA ALA A 58 -19.83 18.10 16.07
C ALA A 58 -20.40 16.93 16.88
N ALA A 59 -20.68 17.16 18.17
CA ALA A 59 -21.16 16.11 19.08
C ALA A 59 -22.52 15.50 18.68
N GLY A 60 -23.22 16.09 17.71
CA GLY A 60 -24.44 15.51 17.12
C GLY A 60 -24.42 15.62 15.60
N ARG A 61 -24.45 14.49 14.91
CA ARG A 61 -25.11 14.42 13.59
C ARG A 61 -26.52 13.92 13.82
N SER A 62 -27.44 14.47 13.04
CA SER A 62 -28.72 13.84 12.72
C SER A 62 -28.44 12.51 12.01
N SER A 63 -29.24 11.48 12.32
CA SER A 63 -29.14 10.12 11.77
C SER A 63 -28.84 10.07 10.27
N PRO A 64 -28.16 9.02 9.80
CA PRO A 64 -27.89 8.85 8.37
C PRO A 64 -29.18 8.81 7.55
N SER A 65 -29.06 9.26 6.30
CA SER A 65 -30.16 9.34 5.32
C SER A 65 -30.94 8.04 5.22
N GLU A 66 -32.27 8.12 5.18
CA GLU A 66 -33.26 7.03 5.14
C GLU A 66 -33.11 6.03 3.97
N PHE A 67 -32.13 6.21 3.09
CA PHE A 67 -31.87 5.37 1.92
C PHE A 67 -30.84 4.28 2.23
N GLY A 68 -31.30 3.25 2.94
CA GLY A 68 -30.58 1.99 3.17
C GLY A 68 -31.57 0.91 3.61
N THR A 69 -31.35 -0.34 3.23
CA THR A 69 -32.12 -1.46 3.78
C THR A 69 -32.03 -1.44 5.30
N ALA A 70 -33.15 -1.71 5.98
CA ALA A 70 -33.32 -1.47 7.42
C ALA A 70 -32.26 -2.14 8.31
N GLU A 71 -31.59 -3.19 7.84
CA GLU A 71 -30.60 -3.93 8.64
C GLU A 71 -29.26 -3.20 8.82
N PHE A 72 -28.87 -2.27 7.94
CA PHE A 72 -27.56 -1.61 8.06
C PHE A 72 -27.57 -0.18 7.50
N ARG A 73 -28.09 0.76 8.28
CA ARG A 73 -27.93 2.20 8.03
C ARG A 73 -26.50 2.63 8.39
N ASP A 74 -25.73 3.07 7.39
CA ASP A 74 -24.37 3.57 7.61
C ASP A 74 -24.40 4.96 8.27
N ALA A 75 -23.85 5.11 9.48
CA ALA A 75 -23.68 6.39 10.16
C ALA A 75 -22.84 7.44 9.36
N GLY A 76 -22.26 7.02 8.24
CA GLY A 76 -21.53 7.86 7.30
C GLY A 76 -20.14 8.23 7.83
N PHE A 77 -19.55 7.38 8.68
CA PHE A 77 -18.23 7.59 9.26
C PHE A 77 -17.11 7.42 8.24
N PHE A 78 -17.25 6.49 7.29
CA PHE A 78 -16.25 6.22 6.24
C PHE A 78 -16.54 6.94 4.92
N GLY A 79 -17.65 7.68 4.86
CA GLY A 79 -18.17 8.30 3.64
C GLY A 79 -19.22 7.40 2.97
N GLY A 80 -20.20 8.02 2.31
CA GLY A 80 -21.28 7.30 1.65
C GLY A 80 -21.04 7.11 0.15
N ALA A 81 -21.84 6.23 -0.49
CA ALA A 81 -21.81 5.96 -1.93
C ALA A 81 -21.97 7.21 -2.82
N HIS A 82 -22.51 8.31 -2.27
CA HIS A 82 -22.70 9.57 -2.97
C HIS A 82 -21.54 10.57 -2.80
N ASN A 83 -20.30 10.09 -2.61
CA ASN A 83 -19.10 10.92 -2.42
C ASN A 83 -19.21 11.93 -1.26
N GLN A 84 -20.07 11.65 -0.27
CA GLN A 84 -20.15 12.50 0.90
C GLN A 84 -18.90 12.29 1.76
N PRO A 85 -18.24 13.37 2.21
CA PRO A 85 -17.06 13.25 3.06
C PRO A 85 -17.43 12.61 4.40
N GLY A 86 -16.82 11.46 4.68
CA GLY A 86 -16.87 10.81 5.99
C GLY A 86 -16.05 11.55 7.06
N VAL A 87 -16.01 10.97 8.26
CA VAL A 87 -15.09 11.35 9.34
C VAL A 87 -13.66 11.01 8.97
N VAL A 88 -13.47 9.84 8.36
CA VAL A 88 -12.20 9.37 7.83
C VAL A 88 -12.39 8.79 6.45
N LYS A 89 -11.29 8.69 5.70
CA LYS A 89 -11.24 7.92 4.47
C LYS A 89 -10.14 6.87 4.58
N PHE A 90 -10.44 5.65 4.14
CA PHE A 90 -9.43 4.62 3.92
C PHE A 90 -9.10 4.53 2.44
N MET A 91 -7.94 3.97 2.15
CA MET A 91 -7.50 3.60 0.82
C MET A 91 -6.94 2.19 0.89
N LEU A 92 -7.14 1.42 -0.18
CA LEU A 92 -6.35 0.23 -0.42
C LEU A 92 -5.05 0.66 -1.08
N VAL A 93 -3.89 0.27 -0.56
CA VAL A 93 -2.58 0.55 -1.15
C VAL A 93 -1.76 -0.73 -1.12
N GLN A 94 -1.35 -1.22 -2.29
CA GLN A 94 -0.72 -2.53 -2.45
C GLN A 94 -1.52 -3.65 -1.77
N GLY A 95 -2.84 -3.61 -1.88
CA GLY A 95 -3.74 -4.61 -1.31
C GLY A 95 -3.89 -4.54 0.22
N ARG A 96 -3.52 -3.42 0.87
CA ARG A 96 -3.61 -3.19 2.33
C ARG A 96 -4.47 -1.98 2.66
N LEU A 97 -5.22 -2.03 3.76
CA LEU A 97 -6.00 -0.89 4.22
C LEU A 97 -5.10 0.16 4.86
N CYS A 98 -5.19 1.40 4.43
CA CYS A 98 -4.44 2.51 5.01
C CYS A 98 -5.40 3.67 5.28
N LEU A 99 -5.19 4.41 6.36
CA LEU A 99 -5.95 5.64 6.62
C LEU A 99 -5.38 6.76 5.76
N ASP A 100 -6.22 7.50 5.03
CA ASP A 100 -5.81 8.61 4.15
C ASP A 100 -5.40 9.83 5.00
N PRO A 101 -4.09 10.15 5.15
CA PRO A 101 -3.66 11.15 6.13
C PRO A 101 -4.21 12.55 5.89
N PRO A 102 -4.30 13.06 4.64
CA PRO A 102 -4.94 14.35 4.37
C PRO A 102 -6.44 14.44 4.61
N ARG A 103 -7.17 13.31 4.70
CA ARG A 103 -8.65 13.29 4.68
C ARG A 103 -9.23 12.68 5.96
N HIS A 104 -8.97 13.34 7.09
CA HIS A 104 -9.53 12.97 8.38
C HIS A 104 -10.08 14.20 9.12
N ARG A 105 -11.02 13.96 10.03
CA ARG A 105 -11.53 14.94 10.99
C ARG A 105 -11.26 14.45 12.40
N LYS A 106 -10.61 15.29 13.22
CA LYS A 106 -10.30 14.95 14.62
C LYS A 106 -11.55 15.05 15.50
N GLY A 107 -11.58 14.21 16.53
CA GLY A 107 -12.64 14.20 17.53
C GLY A 107 -13.30 12.83 17.64
N SER A 108 -14.41 12.78 18.37
CA SER A 108 -15.17 11.56 18.56
C SER A 108 -16.62 11.77 18.18
N GLN A 109 -17.24 10.73 17.66
CA GLN A 109 -18.65 10.71 17.32
C GLN A 109 -19.21 9.32 17.59
N SER A 110 -20.42 9.25 18.14
CA SER A 110 -21.13 8.00 18.39
C SER A 110 -22.59 8.14 18.00
N CYS A 111 -23.21 7.05 17.55
CA CYS A 111 -24.64 6.95 17.39
C CYS A 111 -25.16 5.66 18.01
N ARG A 112 -26.42 5.70 18.44
CA ARG A 112 -27.15 4.52 18.88
C ARG A 112 -28.53 4.56 18.24
N GLU A 113 -28.86 3.53 17.49
CA GLU A 113 -30.15 3.37 16.80
C GLU A 113 -30.64 1.95 17.05
N GLY A 114 -31.69 1.78 17.85
CA GLY A 114 -32.15 0.47 18.31
C GLY A 114 -31.04 -0.29 19.07
N ASP A 115 -30.78 -1.52 18.61
CA ASP A 115 -29.74 -2.43 19.16
C ASP A 115 -28.37 -2.24 18.50
N VAL A 116 -28.22 -1.23 17.64
CA VAL A 116 -26.95 -0.92 16.97
C VAL A 116 -26.28 0.25 17.69
N PHE A 117 -25.02 0.06 18.08
CA PHE A 117 -24.15 1.09 18.61
C PHE A 117 -22.92 1.23 17.72
N GLU A 118 -22.64 2.44 17.25
CA GLU A 118 -21.40 2.75 16.55
C GLU A 118 -20.70 3.95 17.18
N SER A 119 -19.37 3.90 17.23
CA SER A 119 -18.53 4.98 17.72
C SER A 119 -17.23 5.05 16.94
N ILE A 120 -16.79 6.26 16.61
CA ILE A 120 -15.51 6.55 15.97
C ILE A 120 -14.78 7.62 16.79
N CYS A 121 -13.49 7.42 17.02
CA CYS A 121 -12.60 8.38 17.65
C CYS A 121 -11.38 8.53 16.76
N VAL A 122 -11.07 9.77 16.39
CA VAL A 122 -9.93 10.12 15.54
C VAL A 122 -9.06 11.11 16.29
N THR A 123 -7.81 10.73 16.48
CA THR A 123 -6.76 11.60 17.00
C THR A 123 -5.73 11.82 15.90
N ALA A 124 -4.87 12.84 16.04
CA ALA A 124 -3.71 12.94 15.14
C ALA A 124 -2.54 13.63 15.82
N GLN A 125 -1.38 13.00 15.73
CA GLN A 125 -0.11 13.50 16.24
C GLN A 125 0.77 13.93 15.06
N ARG A 126 1.25 15.18 15.06
CA ARG A 126 2.05 15.75 13.96
C ARG A 126 1.40 15.61 12.57
N GLY A 127 0.07 15.61 12.52
CA GLY A 127 -0.70 15.46 11.28
C GLY A 127 -0.93 14.01 10.82
N VAL A 128 -0.40 13.02 11.54
CA VAL A 128 -0.64 11.59 11.27
C VAL A 128 -1.84 11.11 12.09
N PRO A 129 -2.93 10.65 11.45
CA PRO A 129 -4.13 10.24 12.17
C PRO A 129 -4.02 8.84 12.78
N SER A 130 -4.64 8.67 13.94
CA SER A 130 -4.95 7.38 14.56
C SER A 130 -6.46 7.27 14.78
N LEU A 131 -7.00 6.07 14.66
CA LEU A 131 -8.44 5.81 14.69
C LEU A 131 -8.78 4.65 15.60
N GLN A 132 -9.86 4.81 16.36
CA GLN A 132 -10.56 3.74 17.05
C GLN A 132 -12.03 3.77 16.61
N TYR A 133 -12.49 2.70 15.98
CA TYR A 133 -13.87 2.51 15.60
C TYR A 133 -14.44 1.26 16.28
N ILE A 134 -15.68 1.35 16.73
CA ILE A 134 -16.41 0.29 17.40
C ILE A 134 -17.80 0.24 16.77
N CYS A 135 -18.25 -0.95 16.38
CA CYS A 135 -19.62 -1.22 15.94
C CYS A 135 -20.11 -2.46 16.67
N GLN A 136 -21.25 -2.35 17.34
CA GLN A 136 -21.87 -3.42 18.09
C GLN A 136 -23.29 -3.61 17.57
N THR A 137 -23.60 -4.84 17.21
CA THR A 137 -24.92 -5.27 16.74
C THR A 137 -25.27 -6.59 17.42
N PRO A 138 -26.54 -7.02 17.42
CA PRO A 138 -26.91 -8.35 17.94
C PRO A 138 -26.17 -9.52 17.27
N HIS A 139 -25.67 -9.32 16.04
CA HIS A 139 -25.05 -10.36 15.23
C HIS A 139 -23.53 -10.29 15.19
N GLN A 140 -22.94 -9.16 15.58
CA GLN A 140 -21.52 -8.91 15.42
C GLN A 140 -21.02 -7.78 16.32
N ASP A 141 -19.90 -8.03 16.99
CA ASP A 141 -19.05 -7.00 17.60
C ASP A 141 -17.82 -6.77 16.73
N LEU A 142 -17.56 -5.53 16.35
CA LEU A 142 -16.49 -5.15 15.46
C LEU A 142 -15.68 -3.99 16.05
N ARG A 143 -14.36 -4.09 15.98
CA ARG A 143 -13.42 -3.03 16.41
C ARG A 143 -12.36 -2.83 15.35
N VAL A 144 -12.09 -1.57 15.00
CA VAL A 144 -10.99 -1.19 14.10
C VAL A 144 -10.10 -0.23 14.84
N ASN A 145 -8.83 -0.59 14.98
CA ASN A 145 -7.79 0.27 15.53
C ASN A 145 -6.76 0.54 14.45
N VAL A 146 -6.46 1.82 14.24
CA VAL A 146 -5.39 2.28 13.35
C VAL A 146 -4.44 3.14 14.15
N GLN A 147 -3.17 2.76 14.19
CA GLN A 147 -2.09 3.55 14.76
C GLN A 147 -1.24 4.14 13.65
N ASP A 148 -0.93 5.43 13.77
CA ASP A 148 -0.06 6.17 12.86
C ASP A 148 -0.39 5.96 11.36
N ALA A 149 -1.68 5.95 11.03
CA ALA A 149 -2.27 5.74 9.69
C ALA A 149 -2.01 4.40 8.98
N ASP A 150 -0.97 3.66 9.34
CA ASP A 150 -0.50 2.48 8.61
C ASP A 150 -0.63 1.15 9.38
N ALA A 151 -0.66 1.17 10.72
CA ALA A 151 -0.78 -0.05 11.53
C ALA A 151 -2.26 -0.33 11.83
N VAL A 152 -2.85 -1.27 11.08
CA VAL A 152 -4.28 -1.58 11.13
C VAL A 152 -4.51 -2.88 11.87
N ARG A 153 -5.50 -2.88 12.75
CA ARG A 153 -6.00 -4.05 13.46
C ARG A 153 -7.53 -4.04 13.46
N ILE A 154 -8.14 -5.08 12.90
CA ILE A 154 -9.58 -5.28 12.85
C ILE A 154 -9.91 -6.54 13.65
N GLU A 155 -10.79 -6.40 14.63
CA GLU A 155 -11.31 -7.50 15.42
C GLU A 155 -12.80 -7.64 15.15
N SER A 156 -13.25 -8.88 14.96
CA SER A 156 -14.63 -9.24 14.64
C SER A 156 -15.03 -10.44 15.48
N PHE A 157 -16.13 -10.34 16.20
CA PHE A 157 -16.72 -11.43 16.98
C PHE A 157 -18.15 -11.65 16.51
N LEU A 158 -18.48 -12.89 16.17
CA LEU A 158 -19.81 -13.31 15.71
C LEU A 158 -20.45 -14.18 16.80
N PRO A 159 -21.34 -13.63 17.65
CA PRO A 159 -21.91 -14.37 18.79
C PRO A 159 -22.63 -15.65 18.37
N GLY A 160 -23.37 -15.62 17.25
CA GLY A 160 -24.12 -16.78 16.75
C GLY A 160 -23.23 -17.96 16.34
N ARG A 161 -21.98 -17.69 15.93
CA ARG A 161 -20.97 -18.73 15.63
C ARG A 161 -20.06 -19.02 16.81
N SER A 162 -19.98 -18.11 17.79
CA SER A 162 -18.96 -18.11 18.84
C SER A 162 -17.54 -18.06 18.27
N GLN A 163 -17.38 -17.33 17.17
CA GLN A 163 -16.12 -17.23 16.43
C GLN A 163 -15.54 -15.82 16.58
N ARG A 164 -14.24 -15.75 16.88
CA ARG A 164 -13.47 -14.51 16.90
C ARG A 164 -12.46 -14.51 15.76
N SER A 165 -12.34 -13.38 15.10
CA SER A 165 -11.47 -13.18 13.96
C SER A 165 -10.70 -11.87 14.13
N VAL A 166 -9.40 -11.93 13.89
CA VAL A 166 -8.47 -10.85 14.10
C VAL A 166 -7.61 -10.70 12.86
N LEU A 167 -7.75 -9.58 12.16
CA LEU A 167 -6.91 -9.21 11.04
C LEU A 167 -6.00 -8.07 11.45
N HIS A 168 -4.69 -8.20 11.23
CA HIS A 168 -3.76 -7.10 11.48
C HIS A 168 -2.64 -7.06 10.47
N HIS A 169 -2.17 -5.85 10.20
CA HIS A 169 -0.99 -5.62 9.38
C HIS A 169 -0.36 -4.27 9.69
N GLN A 170 0.88 -4.12 9.24
CA GLN A 170 1.57 -2.84 9.22
C GLN A 170 1.65 -2.31 7.79
N ARG A 171 2.40 -1.22 7.63
CA ARG A 171 2.74 -0.63 6.33
C ARG A 171 3.38 -1.65 5.38
N SER A 172 4.24 -2.52 5.90
CA SER A 172 5.03 -3.54 5.19
C SER A 172 5.02 -4.86 5.97
N GLY A 173 5.56 -5.94 5.38
CA GLY A 173 5.51 -7.30 5.95
C GLY A 173 4.16 -7.95 5.73
N ASP A 174 3.88 -9.13 6.26
CA ASP A 174 2.63 -9.84 5.94
C ASP A 174 1.38 -9.25 6.62
N ILE A 175 0.22 -9.56 6.05
CA ILE A 175 -1.07 -9.42 6.71
C ILE A 175 -1.35 -10.74 7.42
N VAL A 176 -1.67 -10.67 8.70
CA VAL A 176 -1.94 -11.84 9.54
C VAL A 176 -3.41 -11.86 9.89
N TRP A 177 -4.06 -12.99 9.61
CA TRP A 177 -5.44 -13.26 9.96
C TRP A 177 -5.52 -14.48 10.89
N GLN A 178 -5.95 -14.24 12.12
CA GLN A 178 -6.13 -15.25 13.14
C GLN A 178 -7.62 -15.48 13.38
N ARG A 179 -8.02 -16.75 13.45
CA ARG A 179 -9.37 -17.18 13.80
C ARG A 179 -9.31 -18.06 15.05
N THR A 180 -10.28 -17.88 15.93
CA THR A 180 -10.45 -18.72 17.12
C THR A 180 -11.92 -19.12 17.21
N ASP A 181 -12.19 -20.42 17.24
CA ASP A 181 -13.52 -20.95 17.54
C ASP A 181 -13.60 -21.25 19.04
N SER A 182 -14.58 -20.66 19.72
CA SER A 182 -14.77 -20.84 21.16
C SER A 182 -15.39 -22.20 21.51
N LYS A 183 -15.95 -22.92 20.53
CA LYS A 183 -16.63 -24.22 20.75
C LYS A 183 -15.68 -25.41 20.64
N GLU A 184 -14.60 -25.28 19.88
CA GLU A 184 -13.64 -26.35 19.61
C GLU A 184 -12.24 -25.95 20.10
N ARG A 185 -11.86 -26.44 21.29
CA ARG A 185 -10.48 -26.48 21.84
C ARG A 185 -9.61 -25.20 21.78
N GLU A 186 -10.18 -24.01 21.58
CA GLU A 186 -9.43 -22.77 21.36
C GLU A 186 -8.32 -22.92 20.30
N GLU A 187 -8.57 -23.69 19.24
CA GLU A 187 -7.58 -23.80 18.17
C GLU A 187 -7.50 -22.45 17.43
N ILE A 188 -6.29 -21.88 17.41
CA ILE A 188 -6.00 -20.63 16.72
C ILE A 188 -5.48 -20.97 15.32
N VAL A 189 -6.33 -20.78 14.32
CA VAL A 189 -5.91 -20.92 12.91
C VAL A 189 -5.36 -19.57 12.45
N SER A 190 -4.07 -19.52 12.11
CA SER A 190 -3.39 -18.32 11.62
C SER A 190 -3.05 -18.46 10.15
N VAL A 191 -3.49 -17.50 9.33
CA VAL A 191 -3.18 -17.40 7.90
C VAL A 191 -2.43 -16.10 7.65
N THR A 192 -1.34 -16.17 6.89
CA THR A 192 -0.50 -15.02 6.53
C THR A 192 -0.50 -14.83 5.02
N ALA A 193 -0.53 -13.58 4.57
CA ALA A 193 -0.42 -13.28 3.14
C ALA A 193 0.05 -11.85 2.84
N SER A 194 0.49 -11.60 1.61
CA SER A 194 1.01 -10.31 1.17
C SER A 194 -0.08 -9.25 0.94
N THR A 195 -1.32 -9.65 0.65
CA THR A 195 -2.46 -8.73 0.40
C THR A 195 -3.78 -9.26 0.96
N LEU A 196 -4.77 -8.38 1.11
CA LEU A 196 -6.12 -8.78 1.53
C LEU A 196 -6.82 -9.68 0.51
N LEU A 197 -6.45 -9.59 -0.77
CA LEU A 197 -7.02 -10.42 -1.82
C LEU A 197 -6.62 -11.89 -1.62
N HIS A 198 -5.36 -12.16 -1.25
CA HIS A 198 -4.91 -13.51 -0.88
C HIS A 198 -5.69 -14.08 0.31
N LEU A 199 -5.82 -13.30 1.39
CA LEU A 199 -6.51 -13.76 2.59
C LEU A 199 -7.98 -14.09 2.29
N ARG A 200 -8.66 -13.25 1.50
CA ARG A 200 -10.03 -13.52 1.08
C ARG A 200 -10.13 -14.81 0.25
N HIS A 201 -9.22 -15.06 -0.67
CA HIS A 201 -9.26 -16.28 -1.49
C HIS A 201 -9.02 -17.56 -0.69
N SER A 202 -8.20 -17.51 0.36
CA SER A 202 -7.97 -18.70 1.21
C SER A 202 -9.26 -19.23 1.85
N HIS A 203 -10.13 -18.34 2.33
CA HIS A 203 -11.39 -18.71 3.02
C HIS A 203 -12.48 -17.64 2.78
N PRO A 204 -13.09 -17.59 1.58
CA PRO A 204 -13.92 -16.45 1.17
C PRO A 204 -15.16 -16.27 2.03
N ALA A 205 -15.87 -17.36 2.35
CA ALA A 205 -17.10 -17.31 3.14
C ALA A 205 -16.86 -16.79 4.57
N ASP A 206 -15.77 -17.24 5.21
CA ASP A 206 -15.41 -16.82 6.57
C ASP A 206 -14.90 -15.39 6.60
N PHE A 207 -14.05 -15.03 5.63
CA PHE A 207 -13.52 -13.68 5.51
C PHE A 207 -14.67 -12.68 5.29
N ASP A 208 -15.58 -12.96 4.37
CA ASP A 208 -16.70 -12.09 4.05
C ASP A 208 -17.70 -12.00 5.21
N ALA A 209 -17.94 -13.09 5.95
CA ALA A 209 -18.78 -13.08 7.16
C ALA A 209 -18.22 -12.17 8.26
N HIS A 210 -16.90 -12.12 8.44
CA HIS A 210 -16.27 -11.30 9.48
C HIS A 210 -16.00 -9.86 9.06
N PHE A 211 -15.58 -9.63 7.82
CA PHE A 211 -15.01 -8.35 7.39
C PHE A 211 -15.66 -7.78 6.12
N GLY A 212 -16.45 -8.56 5.38
CA GLY A 212 -16.98 -8.16 4.08
C GLY A 212 -17.80 -6.87 4.13
N HIS A 213 -18.71 -6.77 5.11
CA HIS A 213 -19.53 -5.58 5.29
C HIS A 213 -18.71 -4.34 5.66
N LEU A 214 -17.80 -4.46 6.64
CA LEU A 214 -16.90 -3.39 7.04
C LEU A 214 -16.05 -2.91 5.86
N ILE A 215 -15.39 -3.84 5.16
CA ILE A 215 -14.50 -3.51 4.04
C ILE A 215 -15.28 -2.83 2.93
N SER A 216 -16.51 -3.29 2.63
CA SER A 216 -17.39 -2.62 1.68
C SER A 216 -17.68 -1.17 2.08
N ARG A 217 -18.01 -0.89 3.36
CA ARG A 217 -18.20 0.49 3.86
C ARG A 217 -16.92 1.33 3.75
N ILE A 218 -15.79 0.77 4.16
CA ILE A 218 -14.46 1.40 4.10
C ILE A 218 -14.07 1.74 2.65
N LEU A 219 -14.41 0.88 1.70
CA LEU A 219 -14.16 1.02 0.26
C LEU A 219 -15.37 1.62 -0.49
N GLN A 220 -16.20 2.43 0.19
CA GLN A 220 -17.24 3.26 -0.41
C GLN A 220 -18.29 2.47 -1.22
N GLY A 221 -18.65 1.29 -0.72
CA GLY A 221 -19.63 0.38 -1.31
C GLY A 221 -19.03 -0.67 -2.25
N THR A 222 -17.72 -0.60 -2.55
CA THR A 222 -17.05 -1.65 -3.34
C THR A 222 -16.64 -2.78 -2.41
N SER A 223 -17.20 -3.98 -2.61
CA SER A 223 -16.77 -5.15 -1.85
C SER A 223 -15.40 -5.64 -2.30
N LEU A 224 -14.67 -6.30 -1.40
CA LEU A 224 -13.40 -6.94 -1.75
C LEU A 224 -13.59 -8.06 -2.79
N GLN A 225 -14.74 -8.74 -2.78
CA GLN A 225 -15.11 -9.72 -3.80
C GLN A 225 -15.17 -9.11 -5.20
N THR A 226 -15.87 -7.99 -5.36
CA THR A 226 -15.96 -7.30 -6.65
C THR A 226 -14.59 -6.83 -7.11
N LEU A 227 -13.76 -6.36 -6.18
CA LEU A 227 -12.39 -5.95 -6.48
C LEU A 227 -11.51 -7.13 -6.91
N CYS A 228 -11.60 -8.30 -6.26
CA CYS A 228 -10.93 -9.54 -6.66
C CYS A 228 -11.31 -9.92 -8.11
N GLN A 229 -12.60 -10.04 -8.39
CA GLN A 229 -13.11 -10.45 -9.71
C GLN A 229 -12.64 -9.52 -10.84
N GLN A 230 -12.70 -8.20 -10.60
CA GLN A 230 -12.21 -7.22 -11.57
C GLN A 230 -10.69 -7.27 -11.75
N THR A 231 -9.95 -7.51 -10.66
CA THR A 231 -8.49 -7.64 -10.68
C THR A 231 -8.07 -8.87 -11.47
N GLU A 232 -8.71 -10.01 -11.23
CA GLU A 232 -8.44 -11.29 -11.90
C GLU A 232 -8.69 -11.22 -13.41
N ALA A 233 -9.81 -10.62 -13.82
CA ALA A 233 -10.11 -10.45 -15.25
C ALA A 233 -9.00 -9.64 -15.97
N ILE A 234 -8.49 -8.59 -15.33
CA ILE A 234 -7.39 -7.78 -15.88
C ILE A 234 -6.07 -8.54 -15.81
N LEU A 235 -5.81 -9.25 -14.71
CA LEU A 235 -4.61 -10.04 -14.48
C LEU A 235 -4.42 -11.08 -15.60
N ILE A 236 -5.47 -11.85 -15.93
CA ILE A 236 -5.44 -12.84 -17.01
C ILE A 236 -5.17 -12.16 -18.36
N ALA A 237 -5.89 -11.08 -18.66
CA ALA A 237 -5.74 -10.36 -19.93
C ALA A 237 -4.34 -9.77 -20.13
N GLU A 238 -3.76 -9.16 -19.10
CA GLU A 238 -2.39 -8.60 -19.14
C GLU A 238 -1.33 -9.70 -19.24
N THR A 239 -1.55 -10.83 -18.56
CA THR A 239 -0.64 -11.98 -18.63
C THR A 239 -0.63 -12.61 -20.02
N ALA A 240 -1.79 -12.72 -20.67
CA ALA A 240 -1.90 -13.25 -22.03
C ALA A 240 -1.26 -12.32 -23.08
N ALA A 241 -1.30 -11.00 -22.87
CA ALA A 241 -0.83 -10.01 -23.83
C ALA A 241 0.68 -9.71 -23.73
N GLY A 242 1.30 -9.94 -22.57
CA GLY A 242 2.64 -9.44 -22.27
C GLY A 242 3.71 -10.52 -22.04
N THR A 243 4.95 -10.20 -22.36
CA THR A 243 6.14 -10.96 -21.93
C THR A 243 6.65 -10.47 -20.58
N ALA A 244 7.37 -11.32 -19.84
CA ALA A 244 8.03 -10.88 -18.61
C ALA A 244 9.03 -9.74 -18.88
N GLU A 245 9.00 -8.71 -18.03
CA GLU A 245 9.93 -7.56 -18.15
C GLU A 245 11.33 -7.87 -17.62
N PHE A 246 11.46 -8.92 -16.81
CA PHE A 246 12.68 -9.37 -16.17
C PHE A 246 12.58 -10.86 -15.84
N SER A 247 13.74 -11.50 -15.64
CA SER A 247 13.88 -12.88 -15.16
C SER A 247 14.37 -12.91 -13.71
N GLU A 248 14.34 -14.09 -13.07
CA GLU A 248 14.97 -14.30 -11.76
C GLU A 248 16.46 -13.93 -11.77
N SER A 249 17.17 -14.25 -12.85
CA SER A 249 18.59 -13.93 -12.98
C SER A 249 18.85 -12.41 -13.01
N ASP A 250 17.91 -11.63 -13.57
CA ASP A 250 17.96 -10.18 -13.54
C ASP A 250 17.73 -9.65 -12.12
N ILE A 251 16.74 -10.18 -11.39
CA ILE A 251 16.50 -9.83 -9.98
C ILE A 251 17.76 -10.09 -9.15
N ALA A 252 18.32 -11.31 -9.23
CA ALA A 252 19.51 -11.70 -8.48
C ALA A 252 20.70 -10.77 -8.80
N THR A 253 20.95 -10.49 -10.07
CA THR A 253 22.03 -9.59 -10.52
C THR A 253 21.84 -8.17 -9.97
N VAL A 254 20.60 -7.66 -9.98
CA VAL A 254 20.33 -6.30 -9.56
C VAL A 254 20.39 -6.16 -8.02
N VAL A 255 19.89 -7.16 -7.28
CA VAL A 255 19.99 -7.24 -5.81
C VAL A 255 21.45 -7.35 -5.37
N GLU A 256 22.26 -8.15 -6.06
CA GLU A 256 23.70 -8.23 -5.85
C GLU A 256 24.39 -6.88 -6.12
N GLY A 257 23.95 -6.15 -7.15
CA GLY A 257 24.43 -4.81 -7.44
C GLY A 257 24.15 -3.79 -6.33
N LEU A 258 23.18 -4.02 -5.44
CA LEU A 258 22.87 -3.12 -4.31
C LEU A 258 23.99 -3.06 -3.26
N ARG A 259 24.78 -4.13 -3.09
CA ARG A 259 25.95 -4.15 -2.20
C ARG A 259 27.26 -3.71 -2.84
N SER A 260 27.26 -3.39 -4.14
CA SER A 260 28.49 -3.04 -4.86
C SER A 260 29.20 -1.86 -4.19
N PRO A 261 30.53 -1.85 -4.02
CA PRO A 261 31.25 -0.69 -3.45
C PRO A 261 31.19 0.55 -4.35
N ARG A 262 30.87 0.37 -5.64
CA ARG A 262 30.76 1.46 -6.62
C ARG A 262 29.37 2.08 -6.57
N ARG A 263 29.28 3.35 -6.15
CA ARG A 263 28.02 4.12 -6.08
C ARG A 263 27.21 4.07 -7.38
N GLY A 264 27.87 4.11 -8.54
CA GLY A 264 27.20 4.06 -9.85
C GLY A 264 26.41 2.76 -10.06
N VAL A 265 26.98 1.61 -9.69
CA VAL A 265 26.33 0.30 -9.80
C VAL A 265 25.13 0.24 -8.87
N ARG A 266 25.29 0.61 -7.59
CA ARG A 266 24.18 0.64 -6.63
C ARG A 266 23.02 1.50 -7.10
N THR A 267 23.33 2.70 -7.60
CA THR A 267 22.31 3.65 -8.09
C THR A 267 21.59 3.10 -9.33
N GLN A 268 22.34 2.46 -10.23
CA GLN A 268 21.75 1.82 -11.40
C GLN A 268 20.84 0.66 -10.99
N SER A 269 21.25 -0.19 -10.05
CA SER A 269 20.42 -1.27 -9.54
C SER A 269 19.09 -0.77 -8.96
N VAL A 270 19.13 0.26 -8.11
CA VAL A 270 17.93 0.89 -7.56
C VAL A 270 17.02 1.40 -8.70
N ARG A 271 17.58 2.09 -9.69
CA ARG A 271 16.81 2.62 -10.84
C ARG A 271 16.19 1.51 -11.67
N THR A 272 16.91 0.42 -11.90
CA THR A 272 16.41 -0.73 -12.65
C THR A 272 15.21 -1.35 -11.94
N ILE A 273 15.28 -1.60 -10.63
CA ILE A 273 14.13 -2.14 -9.89
C ILE A 273 12.94 -1.17 -9.91
N LEU A 274 13.19 0.12 -9.71
CA LEU A 274 12.11 1.12 -9.76
C LEU A 274 11.47 1.23 -11.15
N ALA A 275 12.23 0.98 -12.22
CA ALA A 275 11.71 0.96 -13.59
C ALA A 275 10.81 -0.26 -13.86
N TRP A 276 11.10 -1.42 -13.27
CA TRP A 276 10.20 -2.59 -13.33
C TRP A 276 8.89 -2.37 -12.57
N GLY A 277 8.88 -1.49 -11.56
CA GLY A 277 7.66 -1.10 -10.85
C GLY A 277 7.15 -2.16 -9.87
N THR A 278 5.83 -2.16 -9.62
CA THR A 278 5.20 -3.09 -8.66
C THR A 278 5.25 -4.58 -9.03
N PRO A 279 5.29 -5.00 -10.32
CA PRO A 279 5.48 -6.41 -10.67
C PRO A 279 6.75 -7.07 -10.11
N ALA A 280 7.77 -6.29 -9.74
CA ALA A 280 9.01 -6.80 -9.15
C ALA A 280 8.87 -7.21 -7.68
N LEU A 281 7.82 -6.77 -6.98
CA LEU A 281 7.73 -6.92 -5.52
C LEU A 281 7.70 -8.39 -5.08
N ALA A 282 6.90 -9.24 -5.73
CA ALA A 282 6.84 -10.66 -5.41
C ALA A 282 8.21 -11.35 -5.56
N SER A 283 8.95 -11.05 -6.63
CA SER A 283 10.30 -11.60 -6.83
C SER A 283 11.32 -11.05 -5.83
N LEU A 284 11.18 -9.81 -5.37
CA LEU A 284 12.02 -9.25 -4.31
C LEU A 284 11.69 -9.82 -2.92
N ASP A 285 10.43 -10.21 -2.70
CA ASP A 285 9.97 -10.84 -1.46
C ASP A 285 10.40 -12.31 -1.40
N ALA A 286 10.57 -12.97 -2.55
CA ALA A 286 11.13 -14.32 -2.66
C ALA A 286 12.65 -14.41 -2.40
N VAL A 287 13.37 -13.28 -2.40
CA VAL A 287 14.80 -13.27 -2.08
C VAL A 287 15.00 -13.58 -0.60
N ASP A 288 15.83 -14.60 -0.30
CA ASP A 288 16.17 -14.97 1.07
C ASP A 288 16.88 -13.82 1.80
N ARG A 289 16.14 -13.15 2.69
CA ARG A 289 16.62 -12.01 3.48
C ARG A 289 17.79 -12.38 4.40
N SER A 290 17.97 -13.65 4.75
CA SER A 290 19.07 -14.10 5.61
C SER A 290 20.43 -14.04 4.90
N THR A 291 20.43 -14.03 3.56
CA THR A 291 21.64 -13.93 2.74
C THR A 291 22.07 -12.48 2.46
N LEU A 292 21.20 -11.51 2.77
CA LEU A 292 21.40 -10.10 2.46
C LEU A 292 22.09 -9.38 3.62
N ASP A 293 23.03 -8.49 3.28
CA ASP A 293 23.61 -7.59 4.28
C ASP A 293 22.64 -6.47 4.67
N ILE A 294 22.94 -5.77 5.76
CA ILE A 294 22.10 -4.67 6.29
C ILE A 294 21.95 -3.55 5.24
N GLU A 295 22.99 -3.28 4.45
CA GLU A 295 22.99 -2.21 3.44
C GLU A 295 22.02 -2.53 2.28
N GLN A 296 21.94 -3.80 1.87
CA GLN A 296 20.99 -4.33 0.90
C GLN A 296 19.56 -4.29 1.45
N LEU A 297 19.36 -4.75 2.69
CA LEU A 297 18.04 -4.73 3.34
C LEU A 297 17.48 -3.31 3.42
N ASP A 298 18.27 -2.34 3.89
CA ASP A 298 17.88 -0.93 3.94
C ASP A 298 17.50 -0.37 2.56
N ARG A 299 18.23 -0.77 1.50
CA ARG A 299 17.94 -0.35 0.12
C ARG A 299 16.69 -0.99 -0.42
N LEU A 300 16.47 -2.27 -0.15
CA LEU A 300 15.25 -2.95 -0.57
C LEU A 300 14.04 -2.34 0.14
N ASP A 301 14.15 -2.00 1.41
CA ASP A 301 13.06 -1.34 2.14
C ASP A 301 12.83 0.09 1.64
N PHE A 302 13.90 0.81 1.25
CA PHE A 302 13.78 2.08 0.53
C PHE A 302 13.05 1.90 -0.82
N ILE A 303 13.44 0.91 -1.62
CA ILE A 303 12.83 0.62 -2.93
C ILE A 303 11.35 0.27 -2.76
N ARG A 304 11.00 -0.62 -1.82
CA ARG A 304 9.60 -0.97 -1.51
C ARG A 304 8.79 0.27 -1.15
N ASN A 305 9.35 1.17 -0.35
CA ASN A 305 8.70 2.43 0.00
C ASN A 305 8.52 3.38 -1.19
N GLN A 306 9.43 3.37 -2.17
CA GLN A 306 9.28 4.16 -3.41
C GLN A 306 8.27 3.54 -4.38
N LEU A 307 8.18 2.21 -4.43
CA LEU A 307 7.20 1.48 -5.25
C LEU A 307 5.77 1.55 -4.67
N ARG A 308 5.64 1.89 -3.39
CA ARG A 308 4.35 2.13 -2.75
C ARG A 308 3.69 3.38 -3.33
N GLN A 309 2.61 3.18 -4.06
CA GLN A 309 1.82 4.28 -4.63
C GLN A 309 1.15 5.09 -3.52
N ARG A 310 1.03 6.41 -3.74
CA ARG A 310 0.28 7.30 -2.83
C ARG A 310 -1.21 7.39 -3.17
N THR A 311 -1.60 6.75 -4.27
CA THR A 311 -2.97 6.70 -4.76
C THR A 311 -3.63 5.40 -4.32
N PRO A 312 -4.96 5.39 -4.13
CA PRO A 312 -5.69 4.15 -3.92
C PRO A 312 -5.45 3.18 -5.07
N ASP A 313 -5.43 1.90 -4.73
CA ASP A 313 -5.39 0.82 -5.68
C ASP A 313 -6.64 0.82 -6.56
N THR A 314 -6.42 0.45 -7.82
CA THR A 314 -7.44 0.12 -8.80
C THR A 314 -7.29 -1.36 -9.17
N PRO A 315 -8.31 -1.99 -9.76
CA PRO A 315 -8.18 -3.36 -10.26
C PRO A 315 -6.93 -3.56 -11.14
N ARG A 316 -6.59 -2.56 -11.96
CA ARG A 316 -5.40 -2.59 -12.83
C ARG A 316 -4.08 -2.51 -12.06
N THR A 317 -3.97 -1.67 -11.03
CA THR A 317 -2.72 -1.58 -10.24
C THR A 317 -2.51 -2.82 -9.38
N LEU A 318 -3.58 -3.41 -8.86
CA LEU A 318 -3.54 -4.70 -8.17
C LEU A 318 -3.15 -5.83 -9.12
N ALA A 319 -3.69 -5.88 -10.33
CA ALA A 319 -3.31 -6.89 -11.31
C ALA A 319 -1.80 -6.81 -11.62
N LYS A 320 -1.24 -5.60 -11.79
CA LYS A 320 0.20 -5.41 -11.96
C LYS A 320 1.01 -5.81 -10.74
N LEU A 321 0.50 -5.63 -9.53
CA LEU A 321 1.15 -6.09 -8.31
C LEU A 321 1.23 -7.62 -8.25
N LEU A 322 0.17 -8.31 -8.68
CA LEU A 322 -0.02 -9.75 -8.52
C LEU A 322 0.45 -10.59 -9.73
N ILE A 323 0.78 -9.96 -10.86
CA ILE A 323 1.10 -10.67 -12.12
C ILE A 323 2.23 -11.69 -12.01
N ASN A 324 3.22 -11.42 -11.15
CA ASN A 324 4.35 -12.31 -10.91
C ASN A 324 4.30 -12.93 -9.50
N ASP A 325 3.14 -12.93 -8.82
CA ASP A 325 2.98 -13.46 -7.47
C ASP A 325 2.51 -14.93 -7.51
N PRO A 326 3.39 -15.91 -7.28
CA PRO A 326 3.03 -17.33 -7.35
C PRO A 326 1.99 -17.72 -6.29
N ALA A 327 2.04 -17.11 -5.10
CA ALA A 327 1.09 -17.41 -4.02
C ALA A 327 -0.33 -16.97 -4.39
N TYR A 328 -0.45 -15.84 -5.10
CA TYR A 328 -1.74 -15.38 -5.59
C TYR A 328 -2.32 -16.34 -6.63
N TRP A 329 -1.52 -16.71 -7.64
CA TRP A 329 -1.96 -17.61 -8.71
C TRP A 329 -2.40 -18.97 -8.17
N LEU A 330 -1.68 -19.51 -7.19
CA LEU A 330 -2.07 -20.73 -6.48
C LEU A 330 -3.40 -20.57 -5.75
N SER A 331 -3.62 -19.43 -5.08
CA SER A 331 -4.86 -19.18 -4.32
C SER A 331 -6.13 -19.12 -5.17
N ILE A 332 -6.00 -18.84 -6.48
CA ILE A 332 -7.13 -18.76 -7.41
C ILE A 332 -7.16 -19.91 -8.43
N ALA A 333 -6.22 -20.85 -8.36
CA ALA A 333 -6.03 -21.87 -9.40
C ALA A 333 -7.32 -22.66 -9.69
N ASP A 334 -8.09 -23.02 -8.67
CA ASP A 334 -9.34 -23.80 -8.82
C ASP A 334 -10.44 -23.08 -9.60
N GLN A 335 -10.35 -21.75 -9.70
CA GLN A 335 -11.32 -20.91 -10.40
C GLN A 335 -10.91 -20.63 -11.86
N LEU A 336 -9.68 -20.97 -12.23
CA LEU A 336 -9.11 -20.69 -13.54
C LEU A 336 -9.43 -21.80 -14.55
N SER A 337 -9.64 -21.41 -15.80
CA SER A 337 -9.71 -22.36 -16.90
C SER A 337 -8.34 -23.01 -17.13
N HIS A 338 -8.31 -24.18 -17.77
CA HIS A 338 -7.05 -24.84 -18.12
C HIS A 338 -6.13 -23.96 -18.97
N THR A 339 -6.69 -23.17 -19.89
CA THR A 339 -5.93 -22.23 -20.72
C THR A 339 -5.32 -21.11 -19.87
N ASP A 340 -6.07 -20.54 -18.93
CA ASP A 340 -5.57 -19.48 -18.05
C ASP A 340 -4.47 -19.99 -17.12
N LYS A 341 -4.60 -21.23 -16.59
CA LYS A 341 -3.55 -21.90 -15.81
C LYS A 341 -2.25 -22.01 -16.61
N GLN A 342 -2.30 -22.47 -17.86
CA GLN A 342 -1.12 -22.56 -18.71
C GLN A 342 -0.47 -21.20 -19.00
N ILE A 343 -1.28 -20.17 -19.22
CA ILE A 343 -0.81 -18.80 -19.43
C ILE A 343 -0.06 -18.30 -18.18
N ALA A 344 -0.65 -18.50 -16.99
CA ALA A 344 -0.05 -18.13 -15.72
C ALA A 344 1.24 -18.91 -15.41
N GLU A 345 1.26 -20.23 -15.59
CA GLU A 345 2.46 -21.05 -15.42
C GLU A 345 3.60 -20.61 -16.34
N ASN A 346 3.30 -20.37 -17.62
CA ASN A 346 4.29 -19.89 -18.57
C ASN A 346 4.86 -18.53 -18.17
N ARG A 347 4.00 -17.63 -17.66
CA ARG A 347 4.44 -16.34 -17.12
C ARG A 347 5.35 -16.51 -15.91
N LEU A 348 4.94 -17.31 -14.92
CA LEU A 348 5.70 -17.56 -13.70
C LEU A 348 7.06 -18.20 -14.02
N ARG A 349 7.10 -19.13 -14.97
CA ARG A 349 8.36 -19.74 -15.43
C ARG A 349 9.31 -18.72 -16.07
N GLN A 350 8.79 -17.74 -16.82
CA GLN A 350 9.64 -16.69 -17.41
C GLN A 350 10.31 -15.80 -16.37
N VAL A 351 9.65 -15.58 -15.23
CA VAL A 351 10.22 -14.81 -14.09
C VAL A 351 10.99 -15.70 -13.10
N GLY A 352 11.11 -17.01 -13.37
CA GLY A 352 11.90 -17.98 -12.62
C GLY A 352 11.18 -18.71 -11.48
N PHE A 353 9.85 -18.69 -11.45
CA PHE A 353 9.08 -19.49 -10.50
C PHE A 353 8.68 -20.84 -11.14
N GLU A 354 9.00 -21.94 -10.45
CA GLU A 354 8.54 -23.29 -10.80
C GLU A 354 7.26 -23.60 -10.01
N VAL A 355 6.11 -23.42 -10.66
CA VAL A 355 4.78 -23.68 -10.07
C VAL A 355 3.96 -24.56 -11.01
N SER A 356 3.28 -25.57 -10.45
CA SER A 356 2.29 -26.39 -11.16
C SER A 356 0.90 -25.98 -10.70
N LEU A 357 0.15 -25.26 -11.55
CA LEU A 357 -1.24 -24.86 -11.34
C LEU A 357 -2.21 -25.91 -11.90
N LEU A 358 -1.74 -26.77 -12.82
CA LEU A 358 -2.51 -27.86 -13.41
C LEU A 358 -2.69 -29.05 -12.46
N GLU A 359 -1.71 -29.31 -11.60
CA GLU A 359 -1.70 -30.42 -10.64
C GLU A 359 -1.95 -29.97 -9.20
N ALA A 360 -2.26 -28.69 -9.00
CA ALA A 360 -2.54 -28.17 -7.67
C ALA A 360 -3.78 -28.87 -7.11
N ASP A 361 -3.57 -29.85 -6.22
CA ASP A 361 -4.55 -30.24 -5.22
C ASP A 361 -4.89 -28.98 -4.39
N PRO A 362 -6.14 -28.84 -3.90
CA PRO A 362 -6.55 -27.66 -3.14
C PRO A 362 -5.56 -27.40 -2.00
N VAL A 363 -4.86 -26.27 -2.07
CA VAL A 363 -3.77 -25.93 -1.15
C VAL A 363 -4.35 -25.80 0.26
N GLU A 364 -4.15 -26.81 1.11
CA GLU A 364 -4.24 -26.62 2.55
C GLU A 364 -3.13 -25.65 2.95
N TYR A 365 -3.48 -24.38 3.13
CA TYR A 365 -2.58 -23.38 3.68
C TYR A 365 -2.06 -23.89 5.02
N VAL A 366 -0.78 -24.24 5.07
CA VAL A 366 -0.11 -24.76 6.26
C VAL A 366 -0.17 -23.68 7.35
N ALA A 367 -0.97 -23.93 8.38
CA ALA A 367 -0.94 -23.17 9.61
C ALA A 367 0.49 -23.20 10.14
N SER A 368 1.18 -22.05 10.11
CA SER A 368 2.49 -21.92 10.74
C SER A 368 2.26 -22.01 12.25
N GLN A 369 2.66 -23.13 12.86
CA GLN A 369 2.65 -23.31 14.32
C GLN A 369 3.75 -22.49 14.99
#